data_AF-A0A6P3Y7T9-F1
#
_entry.id   AF-A0A6P3Y7T9-F1
#
_cell.length_a   1.000
_cell.length_b   1.000
_cell.length_c   1.000
_cell.angle_alpha   90.00
_cell.angle_beta   90.00
_cell.angle_gamma   90.00
#
_symmetry.space_group_name_H-M   'P 1'
#
loop_
_entity.id
_entity.type
_entity.pdbx_description
1 polymer ?
#
loop_
_entity_poly.entity_id
_entity_poly.type
_entity_poly.pdbx_seq_one_letter_code
_entity_poly.pdbx_strand_id
1 'polypeptide(L)'
;MKTLVVILSVLSVTTAVYGLNKARLRMFNDNIAKCKEEIGGTATELTVEPVICAIEKDGKILNSKGEYIKDATMQVLEDGISNANTLEKAQGMFTKCYDDGVQSGSTGWEQTIKIGNCSMPILSLFDKL
;
A
#
# COMPACT_ATOMS: atom_id res chain seq x y z
N MET A 1 33.46 -17.87 -17.95
CA MET A 1 32.27 -18.74 -17.76
C MET A 1 31.86 -18.92 -16.29
N LYS A 2 32.76 -18.93 -15.29
CA LYS A 2 32.36 -19.16 -13.88
C LYS A 2 31.78 -17.92 -13.18
N THR A 3 32.23 -16.72 -13.53
CA THR A 3 31.76 -15.45 -12.95
C THR A 3 30.34 -15.05 -13.40
N LEU A 4 29.98 -15.33 -14.66
CA LEU A 4 28.64 -15.03 -15.18
C LEU A 4 27.54 -15.86 -14.51
N VAL A 5 27.83 -17.12 -14.18
CA VAL A 5 26.86 -18.02 -13.52
C VAL A 5 26.56 -17.55 -12.09
N VAL A 6 27.56 -17.04 -11.37
CA VAL A 6 27.37 -16.51 -10.02
C VAL A 6 26.52 -15.24 -10.05
N ILE A 7 26.79 -14.31 -10.98
CA ILE A 7 26.01 -13.07 -11.13
C ILE A 7 24.55 -13.37 -11.50
N LEU A 8 24.32 -14.29 -12.44
CA LEU A 8 22.97 -14.72 -12.83
C LEU A 8 22.21 -15.41 -11.68
N SER A 9 22.90 -16.19 -10.85
CA SER A 9 22.27 -16.85 -9.69
C SER A 9 21.87 -15.85 -8.60
N VAL A 10 22.68 -14.82 -8.33
CA VAL A 10 22.33 -13.79 -7.33
C VAL A 10 21.17 -12.92 -7.81
N LEU A 11 21.12 -12.58 -9.11
CA LEU A 11 20.01 -11.84 -9.71
C LEU A 11 18.67 -12.59 -9.68
N SER A 12 18.69 -13.93 -9.72
CA SER A 12 17.48 -14.75 -9.67
C SER A 12 16.84 -14.86 -8.28
N VAL A 13 17.57 -14.54 -7.21
CA VAL A 13 17.07 -14.61 -5.83
C VAL A 13 16.45 -13.29 -5.39
N THR A 14 16.92 -12.15 -5.93
CA THR A 14 16.41 -10.81 -5.56
C THR A 14 15.07 -10.45 -6.19
N THR A 15 14.62 -11.17 -7.22
CA THR A 15 13.32 -10.90 -7.88
C THR A 15 12.11 -11.36 -7.07
N ALA A 16 12.31 -12.10 -5.97
CA ALA A 16 11.21 -12.62 -5.15
C ALA A 16 10.72 -11.64 -4.05
N VAL A 17 11.35 -10.47 -3.88
CA VAL A 17 11.10 -9.60 -2.71
C VAL A 17 10.43 -8.26 -3.06
N TYR A 18 10.52 -7.79 -4.31
CA TYR A 18 10.12 -6.43 -4.71
C TYR A 18 9.19 -6.40 -5.92
N GLY A 19 8.19 -7.26 -5.91
CA GLY A 19 7.05 -7.08 -6.77
C GLY A 19 5.82 -7.39 -5.96
N LEU A 20 4.86 -6.49 -5.94
CA LEU A 20 3.46 -6.84 -5.71
C LEU A 20 3.09 -7.83 -6.81
N ASN A 21 3.36 -9.08 -6.47
CA ASN A 21 2.85 -10.26 -7.11
C ASN A 21 1.34 -10.00 -7.23
N LYS A 22 0.73 -10.21 -8.40
CA LYS A 22 -0.74 -10.06 -8.58
C LYS A 22 -1.54 -10.70 -7.45
N ALA A 23 -0.99 -11.72 -6.80
CA ALA A 23 -1.47 -12.30 -5.55
C ALA A 23 -1.73 -11.28 -4.41
N ARG A 24 -0.86 -10.30 -4.19
CA ARG A 24 -0.99 -9.28 -3.15
C ARG A 24 -2.06 -8.23 -3.47
N LEU A 25 -2.24 -7.85 -4.74
CA LEU A 25 -3.40 -7.01 -5.17
C LEU A 25 -4.71 -7.76 -4.96
N ARG A 26 -4.78 -9.03 -5.36
CA ARG A 26 -5.96 -9.88 -5.11
C ARG A 26 -6.24 -10.01 -3.62
N MET A 27 -5.20 -10.25 -2.82
CA MET A 27 -5.33 -10.32 -1.36
C MET A 27 -5.85 -9.01 -0.77
N PHE A 28 -5.46 -7.86 -1.30
CA PHE A 28 -6.00 -6.56 -0.86
C PHE A 28 -7.51 -6.46 -1.15
N ASN A 29 -7.96 -6.80 -2.35
CA ASN A 29 -9.39 -6.81 -2.69
C ASN A 29 -10.19 -7.81 -1.83
N ASP A 30 -9.65 -9.01 -1.62
CA ASP A 30 -10.26 -10.03 -0.73
C ASP A 30 -10.34 -9.53 0.71
N ASN A 31 -9.29 -8.86 1.18
CA ASN A 31 -9.26 -8.28 2.53
C ASN A 31 -10.26 -7.13 2.66
N ILE A 32 -10.43 -6.27 1.65
CA ILE A 32 -11.49 -5.25 1.68
C ILE A 32 -12.87 -5.89 1.83
N ALA A 33 -13.17 -6.93 1.05
CA ALA A 33 -14.46 -7.62 1.12
C ALA A 33 -14.71 -8.17 2.54
N LYS A 34 -13.73 -8.88 3.10
CA LYS A 34 -13.80 -9.39 4.48
C LYS A 34 -13.93 -8.28 5.51
N CYS A 35 -13.17 -7.20 5.36
CA CYS A 35 -13.24 -6.06 6.27
C CYS A 35 -14.61 -5.38 6.24
N LYS A 36 -15.24 -5.26 5.07
CA LYS A 36 -16.63 -4.75 4.97
C LYS A 36 -17.61 -5.64 5.71
N GLU A 37 -17.48 -6.97 5.57
CA GLU A 37 -18.31 -7.94 6.31
C GLU A 37 -18.10 -7.85 7.83
N GLU A 38 -16.85 -7.81 8.28
CA GLU A 38 -16.48 -7.70 9.71
C GLU A 38 -16.98 -6.40 10.35
N ILE A 39 -16.96 -5.28 9.61
CA ILE A 39 -17.43 -3.98 10.07
C ILE A 39 -18.98 -3.90 10.03
N GLY A 40 -19.66 -4.84 9.37
CA GLY A 40 -21.10 -4.83 9.19
C GLY A 40 -21.59 -3.74 8.22
N GLY A 41 -20.70 -3.26 7.35
CA GLY A 41 -21.00 -2.19 6.41
C GLY A 41 -21.86 -2.66 5.24
N THR A 42 -23.06 -2.08 5.08
CA THR A 42 -23.94 -2.28 3.91
C THR A 42 -23.72 -1.23 2.82
N ALA A 43 -22.81 -0.27 3.05
CA ALA A 43 -22.55 0.83 2.14
C ALA A 43 -21.86 0.35 0.85
N THR A 44 -22.42 0.77 -0.29
CA THR A 44 -21.87 0.53 -1.62
C THR A 44 -20.57 1.29 -1.86
N GLU A 45 -20.37 2.43 -1.19
CA GLU A 45 -19.17 3.25 -1.28
C GLU A 45 -18.04 2.73 -0.38
N LEU A 46 -16.80 2.79 -0.88
CA LEU A 46 -15.61 2.39 -0.13
C LEU A 46 -15.18 3.54 0.80
N THR A 47 -15.38 3.38 2.09
CA THR A 47 -14.87 4.30 3.12
C THR A 47 -13.44 3.93 3.53
N VAL A 48 -12.80 4.82 4.31
CA VAL A 48 -11.42 4.62 4.76
C VAL A 48 -11.25 3.40 5.69
N GLU A 49 -12.28 3.07 6.47
CA GLU A 49 -12.21 2.03 7.50
C GLU A 49 -11.94 0.62 6.93
N PRO A 50 -12.72 0.11 5.95
CA PRO A 50 -12.41 -1.16 5.29
C PRO A 50 -11.02 -1.17 4.61
N VAL A 51 -10.56 -0.02 4.14
CA VAL A 51 -9.26 0.11 3.47
C VAL A 51 -8.13 -0.03 4.48
N ILE A 52 -8.19 0.70 5.61
CA ILE A 52 -7.17 0.58 6.64
C ILE A 52 -7.19 -0.82 7.25
N CYS A 53 -8.37 -1.42 7.46
CA CYS A 53 -8.48 -2.82 7.88
C CYS A 53 -7.79 -3.77 6.90
N ALA A 54 -7.96 -3.57 5.59
CA ALA A 54 -7.31 -4.40 4.58
C ALA A 54 -5.78 -4.22 4.56
N ILE A 55 -5.31 -2.99 4.78
CA ILE A 55 -3.89 -2.64 4.91
C ILE A 55 -3.29 -3.29 6.16
N GLU A 56 -4.01 -3.29 7.28
CA GLU A 56 -3.60 -3.95 8.52
C GLU A 56 -3.45 -5.46 8.31
N LYS A 57 -4.44 -6.10 7.66
CA LYS A 57 -4.40 -7.53 7.34
C LYS A 57 -3.29 -7.91 6.34
N ASP A 58 -2.79 -6.97 5.53
CA ASP A 58 -1.61 -7.20 4.67
C ASP A 58 -0.31 -7.32 5.49
N GLY A 59 -0.26 -6.70 6.68
CA GLY A 59 0.81 -6.89 7.66
C GLY A 59 2.18 -6.32 7.27
N LYS A 60 2.29 -5.60 6.13
CA LYS A 60 3.57 -5.05 5.64
C LYS A 60 3.58 -3.53 5.48
N ILE A 61 2.41 -2.90 5.48
CA ILE A 61 2.27 -1.47 5.21
C ILE A 61 2.27 -0.65 6.50
N LEU A 62 1.75 -1.20 7.60
CA LEU A 62 1.78 -0.58 8.92
C LEU A 62 2.87 -1.19 9.79
N ASN A 63 3.50 -0.37 10.64
CA ASN A 63 4.46 -0.81 11.64
C ASN A 63 3.74 -1.39 12.88
N SER A 64 4.49 -1.81 13.90
CA SER A 64 3.92 -2.37 15.15
C SER A 64 3.10 -1.37 15.98
N LYS A 65 3.17 -0.08 15.67
CA LYS A 65 2.32 0.97 16.28
C LYS A 65 1.05 1.24 15.46
N GLY A 66 0.86 0.54 14.35
CA GLY A 66 -0.24 0.76 13.42
C GLY A 66 -0.04 1.99 12.53
N GLU A 67 1.18 2.51 12.38
CA GLU A 67 1.50 3.69 11.57
C GLU A 67 2.04 3.29 10.20
N TYR A 68 1.74 4.07 9.16
CA TYR A 68 2.26 3.82 7.81
C TYR A 68 3.79 3.76 7.77
N ILE A 69 4.33 2.71 7.14
CA ILE A 69 5.72 2.63 6.72
C ILE A 69 5.78 3.29 5.34
N LYS A 70 6.39 4.48 5.26
CA LYS A 70 6.42 5.30 4.03
C LYS A 70 6.96 4.51 2.84
N ASP A 71 8.13 3.89 2.98
CA ASP A 71 8.78 3.13 1.91
C ASP A 71 7.96 1.91 1.45
N ALA A 72 7.35 1.19 2.39
CA ALA A 72 6.49 0.05 2.06
C ALA A 72 5.27 0.49 1.26
N THR A 73 4.73 1.68 1.56
CA THR A 73 3.60 2.25 0.83
C THR A 73 4.03 2.74 -0.56
N MET A 74 5.22 3.35 -0.68
CA MET A 74 5.76 3.74 -2.00
C MET A 74 5.91 2.54 -2.92
N GLN A 75 6.45 1.43 -2.41
CA GLN A 75 6.55 0.18 -3.16
C GLN A 75 5.17 -0.31 -3.66
N VAL A 76 4.13 -0.18 -2.82
CA VAL A 76 2.76 -0.56 -3.21
C VAL A 76 2.25 0.27 -4.39
N LEU A 77 2.55 1.57 -4.42
CA LEU A 77 2.21 2.45 -5.54
C LEU A 77 2.96 2.04 -6.82
N GLU A 78 4.28 1.85 -6.73
CA GLU A 78 5.11 1.43 -7.86
C GLU A 78 4.63 0.14 -8.50
N ASP A 79 4.25 -0.80 -7.65
CA ASP A 79 3.83 -2.09 -8.13
C ASP A 79 2.39 -2.10 -8.65
N GLY A 80 1.51 -1.25 -8.12
CA GLY A 80 0.08 -1.19 -8.44
C GLY A 80 -0.32 -0.23 -9.57
N ILE A 81 0.60 0.65 -9.99
CA ILE A 81 0.38 1.65 -11.04
C ILE A 81 1.36 1.40 -12.19
N SER A 82 0.87 1.32 -13.44
CA SER A 82 1.75 1.08 -14.60
C SER A 82 2.30 2.36 -15.21
N ASN A 83 1.49 3.42 -15.27
CA ASN A 83 1.88 4.67 -15.93
C ASN A 83 2.79 5.51 -15.01
N ALA A 84 3.97 5.90 -15.52
CA ALA A 84 4.96 6.65 -14.75
C ALA A 84 4.45 8.00 -14.24
N ASN A 85 3.71 8.77 -15.04
CA ASN A 85 3.17 10.06 -14.61
C ASN A 85 2.09 9.90 -13.55
N THR A 86 1.24 8.87 -13.68
CA THR A 86 0.24 8.52 -12.68
C THR A 86 0.90 8.07 -11.37
N LEU A 87 1.98 7.30 -11.46
CA LEU A 87 2.77 6.85 -10.31
C LEU A 87 3.40 8.03 -9.58
N GLU A 88 4.07 8.94 -10.30
CA GLU A 88 4.68 10.14 -9.73
C GLU A 88 3.61 10.99 -9.02
N LYS A 89 2.45 11.16 -9.64
CA LYS A 89 1.31 11.85 -9.02
C LYS A 89 0.85 11.17 -7.73
N ALA A 90 0.69 9.84 -7.73
CA ALA A 90 0.28 9.08 -6.57
C ALA A 90 1.30 9.18 -5.42
N GLN A 91 2.59 9.03 -5.73
CA GLN A 91 3.69 9.16 -4.77
C GLN A 91 3.74 10.58 -4.17
N GLY A 92 3.54 11.61 -4.98
CA GLY A 92 3.46 13.00 -4.53
C GLY A 92 2.26 13.24 -3.61
N MET A 93 1.08 12.72 -3.96
CA MET A 93 -0.12 12.79 -3.12
C MET A 93 0.09 12.09 -1.77
N PHE A 94 0.59 10.85 -1.79
CA PHE A 94 0.83 10.10 -0.56
C PHE A 94 1.91 10.76 0.32
N THR A 95 3.01 11.23 -0.28
CA THR A 95 4.06 11.96 0.44
C THR A 95 3.48 13.15 1.19
N LYS A 96 2.66 13.96 0.51
CA LYS A 96 2.00 15.11 1.13
C LYS A 96 1.11 14.68 2.29
N CYS A 97 0.25 13.69 2.08
CA CYS A 97 -0.65 13.19 3.13
C CYS A 97 0.11 12.63 4.34
N TYR A 98 1.20 11.90 4.10
CA TYR A 98 2.06 11.36 5.13
C TYR A 98 2.73 12.47 5.94
N ASP A 99 3.35 13.43 5.25
CA ASP A 99 4.08 14.52 5.90
C ASP A 99 3.12 15.42 6.70
N ASP A 100 1.93 15.74 6.17
CA ASP A 100 0.87 16.46 6.89
C ASP A 100 0.40 15.67 8.13
N GLY A 101 0.26 14.35 7.99
CA GLY A 101 -0.11 13.44 9.07
C GLY A 101 0.94 13.42 10.20
N VAL A 102 2.22 13.34 9.86
CA VAL A 102 3.33 13.38 10.82
C VAL A 102 3.43 14.76 11.49
N GLN A 103 3.32 15.85 10.73
CA GLN A 103 3.39 17.22 11.24
C GLN A 103 2.23 17.57 12.17
N SER A 104 1.08 16.89 12.05
CA SER A 104 -0.07 17.10 12.94
C SER A 104 0.21 16.72 14.40
N GLY A 105 1.30 15.98 14.67
CA GLY A 105 1.64 15.48 16.01
C GLY A 105 0.86 14.23 16.44
N SER A 106 -0.11 13.77 15.63
CA SER A 106 -0.79 12.48 15.86
C SER A 106 0.15 11.31 15.65
N THR A 107 -0.07 10.24 16.41
CA THR A 107 0.68 8.98 16.34
C THR A 107 -0.26 7.78 16.33
N GLY A 108 0.27 6.60 16.01
CA GLY A 108 -0.50 5.36 15.98
C GLY A 108 -1.72 5.40 15.05
N TRP A 109 -2.84 4.84 15.53
CA TRP A 109 -4.05 4.70 14.73
C TRP A 109 -4.68 6.02 14.28
N GLU A 110 -4.61 7.06 15.11
CA GLU A 110 -5.14 8.39 14.75
C GLU A 110 -4.38 8.97 13.55
N GLN A 111 -3.05 8.82 13.54
CA GLN A 111 -2.22 9.23 12.41
C GLN A 111 -2.60 8.45 11.15
N THR A 112 -2.77 7.14 11.26
CA THR A 112 -3.15 6.27 10.14
C THR A 112 -4.51 6.61 9.56
N ILE A 113 -5.50 6.93 10.39
CA ILE A 113 -6.81 7.41 9.91
C ILE A 113 -6.66 8.73 9.14
N LYS A 114 -5.87 9.69 9.65
CA LYS A 114 -5.65 10.98 8.96
C LYS A 114 -4.99 10.78 7.60
N ILE A 115 -3.88 10.03 7.57
CA ILE A 115 -3.15 9.73 6.34
C ILE A 115 -4.02 8.95 5.36
N GLY A 116 -4.75 7.95 5.85
CA GLY A 116 -5.66 7.11 5.04
C GLY A 116 -6.77 7.92 4.38
N ASN A 117 -7.42 8.81 5.13
CA ASN A 117 -8.47 9.69 4.59
C ASN A 117 -7.91 10.62 3.51
N CYS A 118 -6.76 11.25 3.76
CA CYS A 118 -6.12 12.12 2.78
C CYS A 118 -5.70 11.36 1.51
N SER A 119 -5.24 10.12 1.67
CA SER A 119 -4.71 9.28 0.58
C SER A 119 -5.79 8.50 -0.19
N MET A 120 -7.04 8.53 0.28
CA MET A 120 -8.16 7.80 -0.29
C MET A 120 -8.32 7.95 -1.82
N PRO A 121 -8.17 9.16 -2.41
CA PRO A 121 -8.30 9.33 -3.86
C PRO A 121 -7.26 8.56 -4.69
N ILE A 122 -6.12 8.18 -4.10
CA ILE A 122 -5.05 7.45 -4.77
C ILE A 122 -5.51 6.07 -5.23
N LEU A 123 -6.47 5.43 -4.54
CA LEU A 123 -6.97 4.11 -4.95
C LEU A 123 -7.50 4.10 -6.39
N SER A 124 -8.08 5.21 -6.86
CA SER A 124 -8.57 5.34 -8.24
C SER A 124 -7.47 5.36 -9.30
N LEU A 125 -6.21 5.55 -8.90
CA LEU A 125 -5.05 5.63 -9.79
C LEU A 125 -4.40 4.28 -10.07
N PHE A 126 -4.76 3.26 -9.30
CA PHE A 126 -4.30 1.89 -9.52
C PHE A 126 -4.98 1.29 -10.76
N ASP A 127 -4.18 0.77 -11.69
CA ASP A 127 -4.64 0.17 -12.94
C ASP A 127 -4.37 -1.34 -13.02
N LYS A 128 -3.65 -1.87 -12.03
CA LYS A 128 -3.38 -3.31 -11.90
C LYS A 128 -4.30 -4.00 -10.88
N LEU A 129 -5.18 -3.24 -10.21
CA LEU A 129 -6.18 -3.73 -9.24
C LEU A 129 -7.25 -4.61 -9.91
#